data_AF-A0A1I4WHX0-F1
#
_entry.id   AF-A0A1I4WHX0-F1
#
_cell.length_a   1.000
_cell.length_b   1.000
_cell.length_c   1.000
_cell.angle_alpha   90.00
_cell.angle_beta   90.00
_cell.angle_gamma   90.00
#
_symmetry.space_group_name_H-M   'P 1'
#
loop_
_entity.id
_entity.type
_entity.pdbx_description
1 polymer ?
#
loop_
_entity_poly.entity_id
_entity_poly.type
_entity_poly.pdbx_seq_one_letter_code
_entity_poly.pdbx_strand_id
1 'polypeptide(L)'
;MKKTAALLLGLTSILSSAQTSTFVFNNYNIYDAVGRLMTCSPTPGLVCYMYASPNGPYGTYTMPAGISSSYASFNTTGLAAFPMNMNVWNITDPSNTANNTSYPYNHNYITSTMSSINEWASFHFFLKDSAGNTIDSYLVGDPNIAINAGVTANAYQIGANSGIEAEWFTITTSTGKITYFSIYP
;
A
#
# COMPACT_ATOMS: atom_id res chain seq x y z
N MET A 1 -40.72 15.13 25.32
CA MET A 1 -39.45 14.38 25.17
C MET A 1 -39.66 13.21 24.20
N LYS A 2 -39.33 13.33 22.91
CA LYS A 2 -39.37 12.20 21.94
C LYS A 2 -38.75 12.48 20.56
N LYS A 3 -37.99 13.57 20.35
CA LYS A 3 -37.50 13.95 19.00
C LYS A 3 -36.01 14.30 18.90
N THR A 4 -35.26 14.26 19.99
CA THR A 4 -33.83 14.62 20.01
C THR A 4 -32.87 13.43 19.98
N ALA A 5 -33.34 12.18 20.08
CA ALA A 5 -32.49 11.00 20.04
C ALA A 5 -32.09 10.57 18.61
N ALA A 6 -32.83 10.97 17.58
CA ALA A 6 -32.55 10.58 16.20
C ALA A 6 -31.39 11.36 15.55
N LEU A 7 -31.07 12.55 16.07
CA LEU A 7 -30.00 13.39 15.51
C LEU A 7 -28.59 12.94 15.98
N LEU A 8 -28.50 12.15 17.04
CA LEU A 8 -27.23 11.62 17.54
C LEU A 8 -26.87 10.24 16.92
N LEU A 9 -27.81 9.62 16.20
CA LEU A 9 -27.59 8.37 15.46
C LEU A 9 -27.22 8.58 13.98
N GLY A 10 -27.22 9.83 13.51
CA GLY A 10 -26.89 10.18 12.12
C GLY A 10 -25.45 10.60 11.86
N LEU A 11 -24.59 10.63 12.89
CA LEU A 11 -23.20 11.12 12.81
C LEU A 11 -22.16 10.07 13.20
N THR A 12 -22.55 8.80 13.25
CA THR A 12 -21.60 7.68 13.09
C THR A 12 -21.62 7.25 11.64
N SER A 13 -21.28 8.15 10.72
CA SER A 13 -20.59 7.70 9.51
C SER A 13 -19.30 7.09 10.01
N ILE A 14 -19.31 5.77 10.15
CA ILE A 14 -18.13 4.94 10.33
C ILE A 14 -17.26 5.30 9.13
N LEU A 15 -16.35 6.25 9.32
CA LEU A 15 -15.19 6.37 8.46
C LEU A 15 -14.35 5.14 8.82
N SER A 16 -14.74 3.97 8.33
CA SER A 16 -13.89 2.79 8.31
C SER A 16 -12.82 3.08 7.28
N SER A 17 -11.87 3.92 7.68
CA SER A 17 -10.65 4.07 6.93
C SER A 17 -9.92 2.75 7.09
N ALA A 18 -9.79 2.05 5.98
CA ALA A 18 -9.27 0.70 5.90
C ALA A 18 -7.74 0.60 5.98
N GLN A 19 -7.09 1.72 6.23
CA GLN A 19 -5.69 1.84 6.55
C GLN A 19 -5.54 2.90 7.62
N THR A 20 -4.61 2.69 8.55
CA THR A 20 -4.41 3.68 9.62
C THR A 20 -3.50 4.83 9.20
N SER A 21 -2.90 4.75 8.00
CA SER A 21 -1.94 5.71 7.47
C SER A 21 -2.22 6.12 6.02
N THR A 22 -2.08 7.42 5.74
CA THR A 22 -1.98 7.94 4.37
C THR A 22 -0.64 7.52 3.77
N PHE A 23 -0.64 7.05 2.52
CA PHE A 23 0.57 6.74 1.77
C PHE A 23 0.97 7.93 0.90
N VAL A 24 2.19 8.42 1.03
CA VAL A 24 2.79 9.39 0.11
C VAL A 24 3.90 8.66 -0.61
N PHE A 25 3.87 8.65 -1.94
CA PHE A 25 4.85 7.93 -2.75
C PHE A 25 5.45 8.85 -3.79
N ASN A 26 6.77 8.86 -3.86
CA ASN A 26 7.54 9.70 -4.77
C ASN A 26 8.64 8.91 -5.48
N ASN A 27 8.68 9.00 -6.80
CA ASN A 27 9.77 8.45 -7.60
C ASN A 27 10.45 9.63 -8.29
N TYR A 28 11.49 10.16 -7.65
CA TYR A 28 12.20 11.35 -8.13
C TYR A 28 13.35 11.01 -9.09
N ASN A 29 13.60 9.72 -9.38
CA ASN A 29 14.60 9.31 -10.36
C ASN A 29 13.99 9.11 -11.77
N ILE A 30 14.82 8.65 -12.72
CA ILE A 30 14.49 8.52 -14.14
C ILE A 30 13.99 7.12 -14.56
N TYR A 31 13.95 6.17 -13.63
CA TYR A 31 13.59 4.77 -13.86
C TYR A 31 12.22 4.46 -13.25
N ASP A 32 11.49 3.55 -13.90
CA ASP A 32 10.23 3.05 -13.37
C ASP A 32 10.51 2.06 -12.23
N ALA A 33 9.79 2.17 -11.12
CA ALA A 33 9.83 1.17 -10.05
C ALA A 33 8.71 0.15 -10.29
N VAL A 34 9.10 -1.09 -10.64
CA VAL A 34 8.17 -2.15 -11.06
C VAL A 34 8.24 -3.30 -10.06
N GLY A 35 7.11 -3.66 -9.43
CA GLY A 35 7.13 -4.66 -8.37
C GLY A 35 5.82 -4.95 -7.65
N ARG A 36 5.91 -5.25 -6.36
CA ARG A 36 4.79 -5.58 -5.48
C ARG A 36 4.74 -4.63 -4.29
N LEU A 37 3.81 -3.68 -4.33
CA LEU A 37 3.44 -2.89 -3.16
C LEU A 37 2.52 -3.73 -2.27
N MET A 38 2.87 -3.85 -1.00
CA MET A 38 2.27 -4.78 -0.05
C MET A 38 1.70 -4.05 1.17
N THR A 39 0.64 -4.63 1.71
CA THR A 39 0.03 -4.27 2.99
C THR A 39 -0.20 -5.53 3.80
N CYS A 40 -0.10 -5.45 5.11
CA CYS A 40 -0.42 -6.56 5.99
C CYS A 40 -0.77 -6.08 7.41
N SER A 41 -1.10 -7.04 8.27
CA SER A 41 -1.38 -6.78 9.68
C SER A 41 -0.16 -6.25 10.44
N PRO A 42 -0.32 -5.16 11.24
CA PRO A 42 0.72 -4.76 12.20
C PRO A 42 0.85 -5.75 13.36
N THR A 43 -0.17 -6.59 13.58
CA THR A 43 -0.19 -7.55 14.68
C THR A 43 0.62 -8.79 14.29
N PRO A 44 1.58 -9.23 15.13
CA PRO A 44 2.39 -10.41 14.89
C PRO A 44 1.56 -11.67 14.61
N GLY A 45 1.95 -12.39 13.55
CA GLY A 45 1.31 -13.63 13.11
C GLY A 45 1.12 -13.67 11.59
N LEU A 46 1.14 -14.86 10.99
CA LEU A 46 0.83 -15.06 9.57
C LEU A 46 -0.70 -14.96 9.37
N VAL A 47 -1.22 -13.73 9.36
CA VAL A 47 -2.67 -13.51 9.37
C VAL A 47 -3.22 -13.39 7.95
N CYS A 48 -2.76 -12.42 7.19
CA CYS A 48 -3.17 -12.16 5.81
C CYS A 48 -2.35 -10.98 5.28
N TYR A 49 -2.03 -10.96 3.98
CA TYR A 49 -1.46 -9.79 3.34
C TYR A 49 -2.11 -9.53 1.98
N MET A 50 -2.01 -8.29 1.52
CA MET A 50 -2.44 -7.92 0.18
C MET A 50 -1.27 -7.33 -0.60
N TYR A 51 -1.27 -7.55 -1.91
CA TYR A 51 -0.38 -6.85 -2.81
C TYR A 51 -1.12 -6.29 -4.03
N ALA A 52 -0.63 -5.13 -4.48
CA ALA A 52 -1.20 -4.40 -5.58
C ALA A 52 -1.21 -5.25 -6.87
N SER A 53 -2.34 -5.30 -7.56
CA SER A 53 -2.39 -5.82 -8.93
C SER A 53 -1.71 -4.86 -9.91
N PRO A 54 -1.42 -5.31 -11.14
CA PRO A 54 -1.00 -4.42 -12.20
C PRO A 54 -1.93 -3.22 -12.35
N ASN A 55 -1.35 -2.03 -12.47
CA ASN A 55 -2.07 -0.79 -12.69
C ASN A 55 -2.01 -0.44 -14.19
N GLY A 56 -3.15 -0.09 -14.80
CA GLY A 56 -3.18 0.15 -16.25
C GLY A 56 -2.32 1.36 -16.64
N PRO A 57 -1.48 1.28 -17.70
CA PRO A 57 -1.38 0.25 -18.76
C PRO A 57 -0.34 -0.87 -18.52
N TYR A 58 0.20 -1.02 -17.31
CA TYR A 58 1.31 -1.91 -17.02
C TYR A 58 0.88 -3.35 -16.73
N GLY A 59 1.77 -4.31 -17.03
CA GLY A 59 1.58 -5.75 -16.72
C GLY A 59 2.00 -6.15 -15.30
N THR A 60 2.53 -5.22 -14.52
CA THR A 60 2.90 -5.35 -13.10
C THR A 60 2.61 -4.01 -12.42
N TYR A 61 2.50 -3.97 -11.09
CA TYR A 61 2.36 -2.69 -10.42
C TYR A 61 3.63 -1.85 -10.67
N THR A 62 3.45 -0.71 -11.32
CA THR A 62 4.51 0.18 -11.76
C THR A 62 4.25 1.57 -11.20
N MET A 63 5.28 2.11 -10.58
CA MET A 63 5.40 3.49 -10.16
C MET A 63 6.31 4.25 -11.13
N PRO A 64 5.74 5.03 -12.06
CA PRO A 64 6.50 5.65 -13.13
C PRO A 64 7.56 6.63 -12.61
N ALA A 65 8.62 6.81 -13.39
CA ALA A 65 9.61 7.85 -13.15
C ALA A 65 8.96 9.25 -13.03
N GLY A 66 9.46 10.07 -12.12
CA GLY A 66 9.01 11.44 -11.90
C GLY A 66 7.65 11.61 -11.20
N ILE A 67 6.99 10.53 -10.76
CA ILE A 67 5.68 10.64 -10.12
C ILE A 67 5.79 11.09 -8.65
N SER A 68 4.88 11.97 -8.23
CA SER A 68 4.64 12.31 -6.83
C SER A 68 3.14 12.33 -6.59
N SER A 69 2.68 11.54 -5.62
CA SER A 69 1.26 11.46 -5.31
C SER A 69 1.04 10.90 -3.90
N SER A 70 -0.22 10.93 -3.47
CA SER A 70 -0.64 10.47 -2.15
C SER A 70 -1.95 9.72 -2.22
N TYR A 71 -2.12 8.78 -1.30
CA TYR A 71 -3.32 7.98 -1.13
C TYR A 71 -3.75 8.02 0.32
N ALA A 72 -4.85 8.71 0.60
CA ALA A 72 -5.28 8.99 1.97
C ALA A 72 -5.65 7.73 2.74
N SER A 73 -6.38 6.80 2.11
CA SER A 73 -6.80 5.51 2.66
C SER A 73 -7.60 4.73 1.61
N PHE A 74 -7.92 3.45 1.86
CA PHE A 74 -8.97 2.78 1.10
C PHE A 74 -10.33 3.42 1.38
N ASN A 75 -10.65 4.45 0.60
CA ASN A 75 -11.98 5.01 0.54
C ASN A 75 -12.86 4.07 -0.29
N THR A 76 -13.82 3.48 0.38
CA THR A 76 -14.73 2.43 -0.12
C THR A 76 -15.97 3.00 -0.77
N THR A 77 -16.17 4.33 -0.70
CA THR A 77 -17.38 5.02 -1.15
C THR A 77 -17.22 5.75 -2.49
N GLY A 78 -16.07 5.65 -3.15
CA GLY A 78 -15.80 6.35 -4.41
C GLY A 78 -15.07 5.48 -5.44
N LEU A 79 -15.31 5.76 -6.73
CA LEU A 79 -14.61 5.22 -7.91
C LEU A 79 -13.15 5.72 -8.04
N ALA A 80 -12.61 6.35 -7.01
CA ALA A 80 -11.25 6.89 -7.07
C ALA A 80 -10.28 5.71 -7.13
N ALA A 81 -9.68 5.52 -8.30
CA ALA A 81 -8.72 4.44 -8.48
C ALA A 81 -7.59 4.61 -7.46
N PHE A 82 -7.22 3.49 -6.81
CA PHE A 82 -6.02 3.41 -5.99
C PHE A 82 -4.83 3.91 -6.82
N PRO A 83 -3.81 4.55 -6.21
CA PRO A 83 -2.80 5.31 -6.93
C PRO A 83 -2.35 4.63 -8.21
N MET A 84 -2.38 5.42 -9.28
CA MET A 84 -1.99 5.04 -10.63
C MET A 84 -2.97 4.11 -11.37
N ASN A 85 -4.27 4.21 -11.10
CA ASN A 85 -5.32 3.44 -11.78
C ASN A 85 -5.36 1.95 -11.44
N MET A 86 -4.89 1.57 -10.25
CA MET A 86 -5.04 0.21 -9.76
C MET A 86 -6.44 0.04 -9.15
N ASN A 87 -7.15 -1.03 -9.51
CA ASN A 87 -8.51 -1.28 -9.01
C ASN A 87 -8.65 -2.60 -8.27
N VAL A 88 -7.57 -3.38 -8.14
CA VAL A 88 -7.62 -4.75 -7.65
C VAL A 88 -6.46 -5.00 -6.68
N TRP A 89 -6.75 -5.72 -5.61
CA TRP A 89 -5.76 -6.27 -4.70
C TRP A 89 -5.74 -7.78 -4.80
N ASN A 90 -4.55 -8.36 -4.79
CA ASN A 90 -4.37 -9.79 -4.62
C ASN A 90 -4.21 -10.09 -3.15
N ILE A 91 -4.98 -11.03 -2.64
CA ILE A 91 -4.97 -11.41 -1.24
C ILE A 91 -4.23 -12.73 -1.09
N THR A 92 -3.49 -12.85 0.01
CA THR A 92 -2.92 -14.11 0.46
C THR A 92 -3.25 -14.30 1.93
N ASP A 93 -4.09 -15.29 2.20
CA ASP A 93 -4.58 -15.73 3.50
C ASP A 93 -4.11 -17.18 3.73
N PRO A 94 -3.02 -17.39 4.48
CA PRO A 94 -2.52 -18.73 4.78
C PRO A 94 -3.50 -19.57 5.61
N SER A 95 -4.40 -18.93 6.36
CA SER A 95 -5.38 -19.62 7.23
C SER A 95 -6.60 -20.11 6.46
N ASN A 96 -6.91 -19.47 5.33
CA ASN A 96 -7.99 -19.86 4.44
C ASN A 96 -7.63 -19.56 2.97
N THR A 97 -7.01 -20.54 2.34
CA THR A 97 -6.52 -20.41 0.95
C THR A 97 -7.63 -20.19 -0.08
N ALA A 98 -8.91 -20.42 0.26
CA ALA A 98 -10.02 -20.08 -0.63
C ALA A 98 -10.13 -18.55 -0.88
N ASN A 99 -9.55 -17.73 0.01
CA ASN A 99 -9.48 -16.29 -0.14
C ASN A 99 -8.25 -15.82 -0.94
N ASN A 100 -7.38 -16.74 -1.40
CA ASN A 100 -6.18 -16.40 -2.17
C ASN A 100 -6.56 -16.04 -3.62
N THR A 101 -7.17 -14.88 -3.79
CA THR A 101 -7.67 -14.40 -5.06
C THR A 101 -7.57 -12.88 -5.14
N SER A 102 -7.90 -12.36 -6.31
CA SER A 102 -7.98 -10.95 -6.60
C SER A 102 -9.36 -10.40 -6.25
N TYR A 103 -9.40 -9.32 -5.47
CA TYR A 103 -10.64 -8.60 -5.15
C TYR A 103 -10.55 -7.15 -5.62
N PRO A 104 -11.65 -6.58 -6.16
CA PRO A 104 -11.75 -5.14 -6.36
C PRO A 104 -11.49 -4.39 -5.06
N TYR A 105 -10.82 -3.24 -5.11
CA TYR A 105 -10.41 -2.47 -3.92
C TYR A 105 -11.57 -2.09 -2.97
N ASN A 106 -12.80 -2.02 -3.49
CA ASN A 106 -14.02 -1.72 -2.75
C ASN A 106 -14.85 -2.97 -2.38
N HIS A 107 -14.35 -4.17 -2.65
CA HIS A 107 -15.03 -5.42 -2.31
C HIS A 107 -15.16 -5.60 -0.80
N ASN A 108 -16.31 -6.10 -0.33
CA ASN A 108 -16.62 -6.25 1.10
C ASN A 108 -15.50 -6.94 1.90
N TYR A 109 -14.89 -7.99 1.36
CA TYR A 109 -13.76 -8.66 2.05
C TYR A 109 -12.59 -7.69 2.33
N ILE A 110 -12.25 -6.79 1.39
CA ILE A 110 -11.23 -5.77 1.64
C ILE A 110 -11.73 -4.76 2.66
N THR A 111 -12.96 -4.29 2.52
CA THR A 111 -13.50 -3.16 3.29
C THR A 111 -13.94 -3.52 4.71
N SER A 112 -14.26 -4.78 5.00
CA SER A 112 -14.65 -5.25 6.33
C SER A 112 -13.57 -6.08 7.02
N THR A 113 -12.88 -6.94 6.26
CA THR A 113 -11.95 -7.92 6.83
C THR A 113 -10.52 -7.40 6.80
N MET A 114 -10.07 -6.88 5.66
CA MET A 114 -8.70 -6.40 5.52
C MET A 114 -8.53 -5.00 6.12
N SER A 115 -9.51 -4.14 5.97
CA SER A 115 -9.50 -2.73 6.39
C SER A 115 -9.09 -2.48 7.85
N SER A 116 -9.59 -3.30 8.77
CA SER A 116 -9.35 -3.13 10.20
C SER A 116 -7.97 -3.57 10.65
N ILE A 117 -7.22 -4.23 9.76
CA ILE A 117 -5.97 -4.92 10.07
C ILE A 117 -4.91 -4.72 8.99
N ASN A 118 -4.94 -3.69 8.15
CA ASN A 118 -3.90 -3.49 7.14
C ASN A 118 -3.16 -2.17 7.29
N GLU A 119 -1.84 -2.28 7.33
CA GLU A 119 -0.86 -1.20 7.31
C GLU A 119 0.01 -1.34 6.07
N TRP A 120 0.61 -0.23 5.63
CA TRP A 120 1.63 -0.28 4.59
C TRP A 120 2.84 -1.09 5.06
N ALA A 121 3.19 -2.14 4.31
CA ALA A 121 4.22 -3.08 4.73
C ALA A 121 5.53 -2.84 3.99
N SER A 122 5.52 -2.95 2.67
CA SER A 122 6.72 -2.81 1.86
C SER A 122 6.41 -2.67 0.37
N PHE A 123 7.39 -2.19 -0.38
CA PHE A 123 7.45 -2.25 -1.83
C PHE A 123 8.70 -3.03 -2.24
N HIS A 124 8.49 -4.17 -2.88
CA HIS A 124 9.57 -4.99 -3.43
C HIS A 124 9.60 -4.77 -4.94
N PHE A 125 10.64 -4.13 -5.45
CA PHE A 125 10.64 -3.62 -6.81
C PHE A 125 12.00 -3.71 -7.49
N PHE A 126 11.95 -3.61 -8.81
CA PHE A 126 13.11 -3.38 -9.67
C PHE A 126 13.02 -1.99 -10.26
N LEU A 127 14.14 -1.28 -10.34
CA LEU A 127 14.25 -0.12 -11.21
C LEU A 127 14.43 -0.58 -12.65
N LYS A 128 13.59 -0.07 -13.53
CA LYS A 128 13.53 -0.42 -14.94
C LYS A 128 13.79 0.81 -15.81
N ASP A 129 14.69 0.68 -16.78
CA ASP A 129 14.85 1.68 -17.82
C ASP A 129 13.74 1.61 -18.88
N SER A 130 13.72 2.57 -19.80
CA SER A 130 12.75 2.63 -20.89
C SER A 130 12.83 1.45 -21.87
N ALA A 131 13.94 0.70 -21.87
CA ALA A 131 14.12 -0.52 -22.65
C ALA A 131 13.68 -1.79 -21.89
N GLY A 132 13.27 -1.67 -20.63
CA GLY A 132 12.85 -2.77 -19.77
C GLY A 132 13.99 -3.50 -19.05
N ASN A 133 15.22 -2.99 -19.12
CA ASN A 133 16.36 -3.56 -18.41
C ASN A 133 16.25 -3.28 -16.91
N THR A 134 16.66 -4.25 -16.09
CA THR A 134 16.78 -4.05 -14.65
C THR A 134 18.07 -3.32 -14.32
N ILE A 135 17.97 -2.23 -13.57
CA ILE A 135 19.11 -1.47 -13.06
C ILE A 135 19.49 -1.98 -11.66
N ASP A 136 18.52 -2.05 -10.75
CA ASP A 136 18.70 -2.46 -9.37
C ASP A 136 17.43 -3.14 -8.83
N SER A 137 17.57 -3.83 -7.69
CA SER A 137 16.48 -4.49 -6.96
C SER A 137 16.41 -4.00 -5.52
N TYR A 138 15.20 -3.74 -5.05
CA TYR A 138 14.94 -3.13 -3.75
C TYR A 138 13.89 -3.90 -2.97
N LEU A 139 14.09 -3.98 -1.66
CA LEU A 139 13.15 -4.51 -0.69
C LEU A 139 12.98 -3.44 0.40
N VAL A 140 12.11 -2.46 0.15
CA VAL A 140 12.00 -1.26 0.98
C VAL A 140 10.63 -1.18 1.65
N GLY A 141 10.57 -0.88 2.94
CA GLY A 141 9.33 -0.98 3.72
C GLY A 141 9.54 -0.77 5.21
N ASP A 142 8.48 -0.95 6.00
CA ASP A 142 8.58 -1.03 7.46
C ASP A 142 8.94 -2.47 7.87
N PRO A 143 10.15 -2.74 8.38
CA PRO A 143 10.58 -4.09 8.74
C PRO A 143 9.69 -4.72 9.83
N ASN A 144 9.10 -3.91 10.72
CA ASN A 144 8.26 -4.40 11.82
C ASN A 144 6.88 -4.85 11.35
N ILE A 145 6.44 -4.35 10.20
CA ILE A 145 5.15 -4.70 9.59
C ILE A 145 5.36 -5.81 8.55
N ALA A 146 6.33 -5.63 7.64
CA ALA A 146 6.64 -6.55 6.55
C ALA A 146 6.88 -8.00 7.04
N ILE A 147 7.51 -8.16 8.20
CA ILE A 147 7.76 -9.49 8.78
C ILE A 147 6.47 -10.29 9.04
N ASN A 148 5.33 -9.62 9.28
CA ASN A 148 4.04 -10.27 9.50
C ASN A 148 3.44 -10.84 8.21
N ALA A 149 3.89 -10.36 7.04
CA ALA A 149 3.61 -10.99 5.74
C ALA A 149 4.63 -12.09 5.38
N GLY A 150 5.58 -12.39 6.26
CA GLY A 150 6.66 -13.35 5.99
C GLY A 150 7.70 -12.83 4.99
N VAL A 151 7.81 -11.50 4.83
CA VAL A 151 8.76 -10.89 3.91
C VAL A 151 9.73 -9.97 4.64
N THR A 152 10.96 -9.87 4.13
CA THR A 152 11.97 -8.95 4.63
C THR A 152 11.91 -7.64 3.86
N ALA A 153 11.98 -6.52 4.58
CA ALA A 153 12.11 -5.19 4.01
C ALA A 153 13.09 -4.36 4.86
N ASN A 154 13.69 -3.35 4.24
CA ASN A 154 14.53 -2.36 4.91
C ASN A 154 13.84 -1.00 4.86
N ALA A 155 13.92 -0.21 5.94
CA ALA A 155 13.41 1.16 5.90
C ALA A 155 14.18 2.05 4.91
N TYR A 156 15.41 1.66 4.55
CA TYR A 156 16.26 2.39 3.64
C TYR A 156 17.16 1.41 2.88
N GLN A 157 17.38 1.64 1.59
CA GLN A 157 18.29 0.86 0.76
C GLN A 157 18.91 1.72 -0.34
N ILE A 158 20.17 1.44 -0.67
CA ILE A 158 20.89 2.04 -1.81
C ILE A 158 21.05 0.97 -2.91
N GLY A 159 20.81 1.35 -4.16
CA GLY A 159 21.05 0.52 -5.34
C GLY A 159 22.51 0.18 -5.51
N ALA A 160 22.82 -1.10 -5.71
CA ALA A 160 24.18 -1.59 -5.82
C ALA A 160 24.88 -1.09 -7.10
N ASN A 161 24.12 -0.89 -8.19
CA ASN A 161 24.65 -0.49 -9.48
C ASN A 161 24.51 1.01 -9.74
N SER A 162 23.37 1.59 -9.38
CA SER A 162 23.05 3.00 -9.67
C SER A 162 23.44 3.98 -8.57
N GLY A 163 23.56 3.53 -7.31
CA GLY A 163 23.67 4.42 -6.16
C GLY A 163 22.36 5.13 -5.78
N ILE A 164 21.25 4.83 -6.45
CA ILE A 164 19.93 5.40 -6.17
C ILE A 164 19.44 4.96 -4.79
N GLU A 165 18.91 5.91 -4.02
CA GLU A 165 18.42 5.66 -2.68
C GLU A 165 16.90 5.49 -2.66
N ALA A 166 16.41 4.55 -1.86
CA ALA A 166 14.99 4.35 -1.60
C ALA A 166 14.74 4.29 -0.10
N GLU A 167 13.79 5.10 0.37
CA GLU A 167 13.47 5.27 1.79
C GLU A 167 11.98 5.06 2.05
N TRP A 168 11.69 4.51 3.23
CA TRP A 168 10.37 4.31 3.78
C TRP A 168 10.34 4.70 5.25
N PHE A 169 9.44 5.61 5.62
CA PHE A 169 9.25 5.99 7.01
C PHE A 169 7.79 6.39 7.28
N THR A 170 7.36 6.24 8.52
CA THR A 170 6.02 6.65 8.96
C THR A 170 6.11 7.72 10.04
N ILE A 171 5.46 8.86 9.80
CA ILE A 171 5.30 9.93 10.80
C ILE A 171 3.94 9.73 11.47
N THR A 172 3.94 9.70 12.81
CA THR A 172 2.72 9.69 13.61
C THR A 172 2.49 11.07 14.19
N THR A 173 1.31 11.64 13.94
CA THR A 173 0.86 12.92 14.50
C THR A 173 -0.36 12.71 15.39
N SER A 174 -0.81 13.77 16.07
CA SER A 174 -2.06 13.74 16.83
C SER A 174 -3.30 13.50 15.98
N THR A 175 -3.21 13.66 14.66
CA THR A 175 -4.34 13.54 13.72
C THR A 175 -4.31 12.25 12.90
N GLY A 176 -3.27 11.42 13.02
CA GLY A 176 -3.15 10.16 12.29
C GLY A 176 -1.71 9.82 11.93
N LYS A 177 -1.54 8.84 11.05
CA LYS A 177 -0.23 8.43 10.52
C LYS A 177 -0.09 8.81 9.05
N ILE A 178 1.12 9.14 8.62
CA ILE A 178 1.47 9.31 7.21
C ILE A 178 2.73 8.50 6.94
N THR A 179 2.64 7.56 6.02
CA THR A 179 3.76 6.75 5.53
C THR A 179 4.27 7.36 4.24
N TYR A 180 5.57 7.62 4.20
CA TYR A 180 6.29 8.14 3.05
C TYR A 180 7.13 7.02 2.45
N PHE A 181 7.05 6.88 1.14
CA PHE A 181 7.98 6.10 0.33
C PHE A 181 8.56 7.01 -0.74
N SER A 182 9.89 7.13 -0.78
CA SER A 182 10.56 7.99 -1.76
C SER A 182 11.74 7.28 -2.37
N ILE A 183 11.90 7.43 -3.69
CA ILE A 183 13.10 7.03 -4.41
C ILE A 183 13.79 8.30 -4.91
N TYR A 184 15.05 8.48 -4.55
CA TYR A 184 15.85 9.66 -4.83
C TYR A 184 16.79 9.42 -6.03
N PRO A 185 17.27 10.47 -6.72
CA PRO A 185 18.23 10.34 -7.81
C PRO A 185 19.58 9.74 -7.38
#